data_AF-B6BTC5-F1
#
_entry.id   AF-B6BTC5-F1
#
_cell.length_a   1.000
_cell.length_b   1.000
_cell.length_c   1.000
_cell.angle_alpha   90.00
_cell.angle_beta   90.00
_cell.angle_gamma   90.00
#
_symmetry.space_group_name_H-M   'P 1'
#
loop_
_entity.id
_entity.type
_entity.pdbx_description
1 polymer ?
#
loop_
_entity_poly.entity_id
_entity_poly.type
_entity_poly.pdbx_seq_one_letter_code
_entity_poly.pdbx_strand_id
1 'polypeptide(L)'
;MDQAYLNCETLHSEFIDVFECIQSDETTKNLKTDEVDLLFLKGEQLKEQINQGKLSSIDAKFEWKKLIFEIKQQLSESRYRRMYESICRVNYRGHCVRW
;
A
#
# COMPACT_ATOMS: atom_id res chain seq x y z
N MET A 1 8.69 3.74 -1.48
CA MET A 1 7.23 3.76 -1.72
C MET A 1 6.71 5.18 -1.78
N ASP A 2 6.69 5.95 -0.69
CA ASP A 2 6.08 7.29 -0.69
C ASP A 2 6.73 8.29 -1.65
N GLN A 3 8.07 8.29 -1.77
CA GLN A 3 8.77 9.20 -2.68
C GLN A 3 8.54 8.84 -4.16
N ALA A 4 8.61 7.56 -4.53
CA ALA A 4 8.34 7.10 -5.90
C ALA A 4 6.90 7.41 -6.32
N TYR A 5 5.94 7.15 -5.43
CA TYR A 5 4.53 7.46 -5.67
C TYR A 5 4.29 8.96 -5.86
N LEU A 6 4.87 9.81 -5.00
CA LEU A 6 4.76 11.27 -5.10
C LEU A 6 5.39 11.80 -6.39
N ASN A 7 6.54 11.28 -6.79
CA ASN A 7 7.22 11.70 -8.02
C ASN A 7 6.39 11.36 -9.26
N CYS A 8 5.81 10.16 -9.32
CA CYS A 8 4.94 9.75 -10.43
C CYS A 8 3.61 10.52 -10.46
N GLU A 9 2.98 10.79 -9.31
CA GLU A 9 1.77 11.64 -9.25
C GLU A 9 2.03 13.09 -9.64
N THR A 10 3.24 13.62 -9.42
CA THR A 10 3.58 14.98 -9.89
C THR A 10 3.79 15.07 -11.40
N LEU A 11 4.15 13.96 -12.05
CA LEU A 11 4.40 13.89 -13.49
C LEU A 11 3.15 13.53 -14.29
N HIS A 12 2.25 12.73 -13.72
CA HIS A 12 1.10 12.17 -14.43
C HIS A 12 -0.21 12.37 -13.67
N SER A 13 -1.26 12.81 -14.37
CA SER A 13 -2.60 13.00 -13.82
C SER A 13 -3.44 11.72 -13.87
N GLU A 14 -3.30 10.96 -14.96
CA GLU A 14 -4.03 9.71 -15.21
C GLU A 14 -3.46 8.52 -14.45
N PHE A 15 -4.36 7.65 -14.01
CA PHE A 15 -4.03 6.49 -13.22
C PHE A 15 -3.08 5.51 -13.92
N ILE A 16 -3.32 5.24 -15.20
CA ILE A 16 -2.53 4.25 -15.97
C ILE A 16 -1.08 4.72 -16.07
N ASP A 17 -0.87 6.00 -16.39
CA ASP A 17 0.45 6.60 -16.49
C ASP A 17 1.17 6.61 -15.14
N VAL A 18 0.47 6.94 -14.06
CA VAL A 18 1.02 6.88 -12.70
C VAL A 18 1.42 5.43 -12.35
N PHE A 19 0.61 4.44 -12.73
CA PHE A 19 0.93 3.04 -12.49
C PHE A 19 2.17 2.58 -13.23
N GLU A 20 2.24 2.86 -14.52
CA GLU A 20 3.37 2.45 -15.36
C GLU A 20 4.66 3.12 -14.88
N CYS A 21 4.59 4.38 -14.46
CA CYS A 21 5.71 5.08 -13.83
C CYS A 21 6.18 4.34 -12.56
N ILE A 22 5.26 3.98 -11.65
CA ILE A 22 5.60 3.26 -10.40
C ILE A 22 6.14 1.85 -10.68
N GLN A 23 5.61 1.17 -11.70
CA GLN A 23 6.05 -0.18 -12.11
C GLN A 23 7.42 -0.16 -12.79
N SER A 24 7.76 0.94 -13.47
CA SER A 24 9.05 1.13 -14.12
C SER A 24 10.18 1.47 -13.13
N ASP A 25 9.82 2.01 -11.96
CA ASP A 25 10.78 2.42 -10.94
C ASP A 25 11.48 1.20 -10.29
N GLU A 26 12.79 1.07 -10.44
CA GLU A 26 13.57 -0.06 -9.91
C GLU A 26 13.59 -0.10 -8.38
N THR A 27 13.31 1.03 -7.73
CA THR A 27 13.27 1.14 -6.27
C THR A 27 12.07 0.42 -5.65
N THR A 28 10.96 0.30 -6.39
CA THR A 28 9.76 -0.43 -5.95
C THR A 28 9.87 -1.92 -6.25
N LYS A 29 10.49 -2.31 -7.38
CA LYS A 29 10.76 -3.72 -7.73
C LYS A 29 11.64 -4.46 -6.73
N ASN A 30 12.56 -3.75 -6.08
CA ASN A 30 13.47 -4.36 -5.09
C ASN A 30 12.84 -4.52 -3.69
N LEU A 31 11.67 -3.94 -3.46
CA LEU A 31 10.91 -4.12 -2.21
C LEU A 31 10.07 -5.40 -2.32
N LYS A 32 10.70 -6.55 -2.06
CA LYS A 32 10.03 -7.86 -1.97
C LYS A 32 9.26 -8.00 -0.66
N THR A 33 8.15 -7.28 -0.54
CA THR A 33 7.18 -7.50 0.54
C THR A 33 5.84 -7.90 -0.05
N ASP A 34 5.13 -8.83 0.59
CA ASP A 34 3.83 -9.33 0.14
C ASP A 34 2.81 -8.19 -0.13
N GLU A 35 2.96 -7.08 0.60
CA GLU A 35 2.17 -5.85 0.47
C GLU A 35 2.42 -5.12 -0.86
N VAL A 36 3.66 -5.12 -1.35
CA VAL A 36 4.04 -4.49 -2.63
C VAL A 36 3.52 -5.34 -3.79
N ASP A 37 3.61 -6.67 -3.68
CA ASP A 37 3.04 -7.60 -4.66
C ASP A 37 1.51 -7.46 -4.77
N LEU A 38 0.82 -7.36 -3.62
CA LEU A 38 -0.63 -7.07 -3.58
C LEU A 38 -0.98 -5.75 -4.27
N LEU A 39 -0.16 -4.72 -4.07
CA LEU A 39 -0.32 -3.41 -4.70
C LEU A 39 -0.20 -3.48 -6.22
N PHE A 40 0.81 -4.18 -6.74
CA PHE A 40 0.99 -4.35 -8.17
C PHE A 40 -0.13 -5.19 -8.79
N LEU A 41 -0.51 -6.31 -8.16
CA LEU A 41 -1.63 -7.14 -8.62
C LEU A 41 -2.94 -6.34 -8.70
N LYS A 42 -3.21 -5.51 -7.68
CA LYS A 42 -4.40 -4.65 -7.70
C LYS A 42 -4.31 -3.58 -8.79
N GLY A 43 -3.13 -3.00 -9.01
CA GLY A 43 -2.90 -2.04 -10.07
C GLY A 43 -3.16 -2.60 -11.46
N GLU A 44 -2.70 -3.84 -11.74
CA GLU A 44 -2.99 -4.53 -12.99
C GLU A 44 -4.49 -4.81 -13.16
N GLN A 45 -5.16 -5.26 -12.10
CA GLN A 45 -6.62 -5.49 -12.12
C GLN A 45 -7.40 -4.21 -12.44
N LEU A 46 -7.02 -3.09 -11.82
CA LEU A 46 -7.68 -1.80 -12.04
C LEU A 46 -7.40 -1.27 -13.45
N LYS A 47 -6.18 -1.43 -13.97
CA LYS A 47 -5.85 -1.11 -15.37
C LYS A 47 -6.71 -1.92 -16.34
N GLU A 48 -6.90 -3.21 -16.08
CA GLU A 48 -7.76 -4.06 -16.91
C GLU A 48 -9.24 -3.62 -16.85
N GLN A 49 -9.74 -3.24 -15.68
CA GLN A 49 -11.11 -2.75 -15.51
C GLN A 49 -11.37 -1.41 -16.23
N ILE A 50 -10.37 -0.51 -16.26
CA ILE A 50 -10.42 0.72 -17.06
C ILE A 50 -10.45 0.37 -18.56
N ASN A 51 -9.56 -0.52 -19.01
CA ASN A 51 -9.50 -0.94 -20.42
C ASN A 51 -10.81 -1.60 -20.89
N GLN A 52 -11.50 -2.31 -19.99
CA GLN A 52 -12.83 -2.89 -20.23
C GLN A 52 -13.98 -1.88 -20.15
N GLY A 53 -13.70 -0.61 -19.82
CA GLY A 53 -14.71 0.45 -19.66
C GLY A 53 -15.64 0.26 -18.46
N LYS A 54 -15.29 -0.63 -17.53
CA LYS A 54 -16.09 -0.93 -16.32
C LYS A 54 -15.88 0.08 -15.20
N LEU A 55 -14.75 0.80 -15.23
CA LEU A 55 -14.32 1.68 -14.16
C LEU A 55 -13.67 2.94 -14.74
N SER A 56 -13.94 4.10 -14.14
CA SER A 56 -13.30 5.35 -14.56
C SER A 56 -11.88 5.44 -14.01
N SER A 57 -11.01 6.20 -14.69
CA SER A 57 -9.64 6.47 -14.22
C SER A 57 -9.62 7.12 -12.82
N ILE A 58 -10.64 7.93 -12.52
CA ILE A 58 -10.79 8.61 -11.21
C ILE A 58 -11.13 7.59 -10.11
N ASP A 59 -12.08 6.70 -10.37
CA ASP A 59 -12.50 5.67 -9.41
C ASP A 59 -11.36 4.67 -9.15
N ALA A 60 -10.61 4.31 -10.19
CA ALA A 60 -9.45 3.43 -10.06
C ALA A 60 -8.34 4.06 -9.22
N LYS A 61 -8.10 5.37 -9.42
CA LYS A 61 -7.16 6.14 -8.59
C LYS A 61 -7.59 6.17 -7.13
N PHE A 62 -8.88 6.32 -6.87
CA PHE A 62 -9.42 6.29 -5.51
C PHE A 62 -9.23 4.92 -4.86
N GLU A 63 -9.64 3.84 -5.53
CA GLU A 63 -9.50 2.46 -5.04
C GLU A 63 -8.05 2.10 -4.74
N TRP A 64 -7.12 2.53 -5.59
CA TRP A 64 -5.72 2.30 -5.32
C TRP A 64 -5.20 3.13 -4.14
N LYS A 65 -5.52 4.42 -4.05
CA LYS A 65 -5.13 5.25 -2.89
C LYS A 65 -5.63 4.66 -1.58
N LYS A 66 -6.85 4.13 -1.59
CA LYS A 66 -7.44 3.42 -0.46
C LYS A 66 -6.61 2.19 -0.08
N LEU A 67 -6.20 1.36 -1.04
CA LEU A 67 -5.33 0.21 -0.78
C LEU A 67 -3.98 0.62 -0.16
N ILE A 68 -3.33 1.67 -0.70
CA ILE A 68 -2.08 2.19 -0.14
C ILE A 68 -2.27 2.57 1.33
N PHE A 69 -3.39 3.25 1.64
CA PHE A 69 -3.69 3.66 3.00
C PHE A 69 -3.91 2.47 3.93
N GLU A 70 -4.68 1.46 3.49
CA GLU A 70 -4.93 0.24 4.25
C GLU A 70 -3.63 -0.51 4.58
N ILE A 71 -2.72 -0.64 3.61
CA ILE A 71 -1.40 -1.27 3.81
C ILE A 71 -0.58 -0.48 4.85
N LYS A 72 -0.53 0.85 4.74
CA LYS A 72 0.17 1.70 5.72
C LYS A 72 -0.41 1.54 7.12
N GLN A 73 -1.73 1.45 7.22
CA GLN A 73 -2.41 1.23 8.49
C GLN A 73 -2.01 -0.12 9.09
N GLN A 74 -2.10 -1.21 8.32
CA GLN A 74 -1.70 -2.55 8.76
C GLN A 74 -0.25 -2.62 9.22
N LEU A 75 0.67 -1.96 8.49
CA LEU A 75 2.08 -1.85 8.87
C LEU A 75 2.27 -1.13 10.21
N SER A 76 1.54 -0.03 10.41
CA SER A 76 1.62 0.75 11.64
C SER A 76 1.06 -0.02 12.85
N GLU A 77 -0.06 -0.71 12.68
CA GLU A 77 -0.65 -1.59 13.71
C GLU A 77 0.28 -2.76 14.03
N SER A 78 0.86 -3.39 13.01
CA SER A 78 1.84 -4.47 13.18
C SER A 78 3.09 -4.00 13.94
N ARG A 79 3.57 -2.80 13.63
CA ARG A 79 4.72 -2.20 14.33
C ARG A 79 4.39 -1.89 15.79
N TYR A 80 3.21 -1.32 16.03
CA TYR A 80 2.73 -1.05 17.38
C TYR A 80 2.61 -2.34 18.19
N ARG A 81 2.05 -3.41 17.59
CA ARG A 81 1.92 -4.72 18.23
C ARG A 81 3.26 -5.32 18.62
N ARG A 82 4.24 -5.33 17.71
CA ARG A 82 5.61 -5.82 18.00
C ARG A 82 6.27 -5.01 19.11
N MET A 83 6.11 -3.69 19.11
CA MET A 83 6.62 -2.83 20.18
C MET A 83 5.97 -3.19 21.52
N TYR A 84 4.64 -3.32 21.55
CA TYR A 84 3.88 -3.66 22.74
C TYR A 84 4.28 -5.02 23.32
N GLU A 85 4.42 -6.06 22.48
CA GLU A 85 4.88 -7.40 22.86
C GLU A 85 6.33 -7.42 23.36
N SER A 86 7.20 -6.57 22.80
CA SER A 86 8.59 -6.46 23.25
C SER A 86 8.73 -5.82 24.64
N ILE A 87 7.77 -4.97 25.03
CA ILE A 87 7.82 -4.19 26.28
C ILE A 87 6.99 -4.84 27.39
N CYS A 88 5.91 -5.54 27.04
CA CYS A 88 4.95 -6.08 28.00
C CYS A 88 4.58 -7.54 27.74
N ARG A 89 4.42 -8.30 28.83
CA ARG A 89 3.57 -9.49 28.85
C ARG A 89 2.12 -9.10 29.11
N VAL A 90 1.20 -9.73 28.39
CA VAL A 90 -0.24 -9.56 28.63
C VAL A 90 -0.64 -10.49 29.78
N ASN A 91 -1.17 -9.92 30.87
CA ASN A 91 -1.74 -10.67 31.99
C ASN A 91 -3.06 -11.37 31.57
N TYR A 92 -3.49 -12.40 32.30
CA TYR A 92 -4.83 -13.03 32.15
C TYR A 92 -6.02 -12.06 32.14
N ARG A 93 -5.88 -10.83 32.67
CA ARG A 93 -6.88 -9.75 32.60
C ARG A 93 -6.76 -8.83 31.37
N GLY A 94 -5.82 -9.08 30.47
CA GLY A 94 -5.62 -8.28 29.25
C GLY A 94 -4.78 -7.00 29.44
N HIS A 95 -4.16 -6.78 30.60
CA HIS A 95 -3.33 -5.59 30.85
C HIS A 95 -1.84 -5.83 30.52
N CYS A 96 -1.19 -4.77 30.00
CA CYS A 96 0.27 -4.66 29.82
C CYS A 96 0.95 -4.78 31.18
N VAL A 97 1.79 -5.80 31.38
CA VAL A 97 2.71 -5.86 32.51
C VAL A 97 4.11 -5.81 31.93
N ARG A 98 4.89 -4.80 32.31
CA ARG A 98 6.29 -4.66 31.89
C ARG A 98 7.06 -5.93 32.30
N TRP A 99 7.98 -6.38 31.46
CA TRP A 99 8.87 -7.52 31.79
C TRP A 99 9.54 -7.37 33.15
#